data_AF-A0A954HIV2-F1
#
_entry.id   AF-A0A954HIV2-F1
#
_cell.length_a   1.000
_cell.length_b   1.000
_cell.length_c   1.000
_cell.angle_alpha   90.00
_cell.angle_beta   90.00
_cell.angle_gamma   90.00
#
_symmetry.space_group_name_H-M   'P 1'
#
loop_
_entity.id
_entity.type
_entity.pdbx_description
1 polymer ?
#
loop_
_entity_poly.entity_id
_entity_poly.type
_entity_poly.pdbx_seq_one_letter_code
_entity_poly.pdbx_strand_id
1 'polypeptide(L)'
;MLSVLLFTGQSFSWGDEPPGLPKVVHPNGDVPSAKQIALGKQLYFDPRLSRDNTISCASCHDPKKGFSNGETFATGVRNQVGGRNSPTVIN
;
A
#
# COMPACT_ATOMS: atom_id res chain seq x y z
N MET A 1 -20.60 10.99 15.19
CA MET A 1 -20.00 12.18 15.84
C MET A 1 -19.70 11.84 17.30
N LEU A 2 -18.52 11.28 17.58
CA LEU A 2 -17.99 11.25 18.94
C LEU A 2 -16.56 11.81 18.84
N SER A 3 -16.45 13.13 18.98
CA SER A 3 -15.18 13.84 18.97
C SER A 3 -14.53 13.65 20.34
N VAL A 4 -13.48 12.83 20.40
CA VAL A 4 -12.57 12.81 21.55
C VAL A 4 -11.66 14.02 21.41
N LEU A 5 -11.89 15.02 22.27
CA LEU A 5 -11.04 16.20 22.42
C LEU A 5 -9.72 15.80 23.09
N LEU A 6 -8.67 15.57 22.29
CA LEU A 6 -7.29 15.61 22.77
C LEU A 6 -6.69 16.98 22.42
N PHE A 7 -6.27 17.67 23.47
CA PHE A 7 -5.82 19.07 23.55
C PHE A 7 -4.42 19.32 22.95
N THR A 8 -4.18 18.89 21.71
CA THR A 8 -3.13 19.50 20.86
C THR A 8 -3.66 19.57 19.45
N GLY A 9 -3.83 20.78 18.94
CA GLY A 9 -4.62 21.13 17.77
C GLY A 9 -4.01 20.71 16.43
N GLN A 10 -3.91 19.41 16.20
CA GLN A 10 -3.71 18.84 14.87
C GLN A 10 -4.57 17.60 14.73
N SER A 11 -5.74 17.80 14.12
CA SER A 11 -6.52 16.70 13.56
C SER A 11 -5.64 15.99 12.55
N PHE A 12 -5.13 14.80 12.88
CA PHE A 12 -4.59 13.90 11.88
C PHE A 12 -5.76 13.43 11.01
N SER A 13 -6.00 14.13 9.91
CA SER A 13 -6.93 13.65 8.90
C SER A 13 -6.16 12.69 7.98
N TRP A 14 -6.78 11.57 7.63
CA TRP A 14 -6.24 10.67 6.61
C TRP A 14 -6.25 11.42 5.27
N GLY A 15 -5.14 12.08 4.96
CA GLY A 15 -5.01 12.98 3.80
C GLY A 15 -4.06 14.16 4.00
N ASP A 16 -3.70 14.50 5.24
CA ASP A 16 -2.69 15.52 5.51
C ASP A 16 -1.29 14.94 5.29
N GLU A 17 -0.48 15.61 4.47
CA GLU A 17 0.92 15.27 4.24
C GLU A 17 1.70 15.32 5.57
N PRO A 18 2.48 14.27 5.93
CA PRO A 18 3.30 14.30 7.13
C PRO A 18 4.26 15.51 7.07
N PRO A 19 4.36 16.32 8.14
CA PRO A 19 5.24 17.47 8.13
C PRO A 19 6.69 17.02 7.93
N GLY A 20 7.39 17.66 7.00
CA GLY A 20 8.83 17.44 6.76
C GLY A 20 9.18 16.49 5.62
N LEU A 21 8.21 15.89 4.91
CA LEU A 21 8.47 15.13 3.68
C LEU A 21 8.21 15.97 2.42
N PRO A 22 8.96 15.73 1.33
CA PRO A 22 8.65 16.34 0.05
C PRO A 22 7.27 15.88 -0.43
N LYS A 23 6.58 16.75 -1.17
CA LYS A 23 5.29 16.38 -1.75
C LYS A 23 5.45 15.22 -2.71
N VAL A 24 4.49 14.29 -2.68
CA VAL A 24 4.47 13.19 -3.64
C VAL A 24 4.22 13.76 -5.03
N VAL A 25 5.18 13.53 -5.93
CA VAL A 25 5.03 13.95 -7.33
C VAL A 25 4.18 12.91 -8.05
N HIS A 26 2.97 13.31 -8.41
CA HIS A 26 2.11 12.50 -9.26
C HIS A 26 2.55 12.63 -10.72
N PRO A 27 2.69 11.51 -11.47
CA PRO A 27 2.92 11.57 -12.91
C PRO A 27 1.86 12.45 -13.57
N ASN A 28 2.28 13.38 -14.43
CA ASN A 28 1.43 14.37 -15.11
C ASN A 28 0.60 15.30 -14.19
N GLY A 29 0.84 15.29 -12.87
CA GLY A 29 0.04 16.03 -11.89
C GLY A 29 -1.29 15.37 -11.52
N ASP A 30 -1.51 14.13 -11.95
CA ASP A 30 -2.79 13.43 -11.75
C ASP A 30 -2.91 12.86 -10.33
N VAL A 31 -3.47 13.66 -9.42
CA VAL A 31 -3.80 13.23 -8.05
C VAL A 31 -4.96 12.21 -8.11
N PRO A 32 -4.82 11.01 -7.51
CA PRO A 32 -5.89 10.02 -7.50
C PRO A 32 -7.15 10.51 -6.79
N SER A 33 -8.30 10.35 -7.44
CA SER A 33 -9.60 10.56 -6.80
C SER A 33 -9.88 9.52 -5.70
N ALA A 34 -10.77 9.84 -4.76
CA ALA A 34 -11.20 8.89 -3.73
C ALA A 34 -11.72 7.55 -4.29
N LYS A 35 -12.38 7.58 -5.48
CA LYS A 35 -12.83 6.37 -6.17
C LYS A 35 -11.66 5.52 -6.68
N GLN A 36 -10.62 6.16 -7.23
CA GLN A 36 -9.40 5.46 -7.66
C GLN A 36 -8.65 4.87 -6.47
N ILE A 37 -8.55 5.59 -5.34
CA ILE A 37 -7.94 5.08 -4.11
C ILE A 37 -8.72 3.86 -3.59
N ALA A 38 -10.05 3.93 -3.54
CA ALA A 38 -10.89 2.82 -3.09
C ALA A 38 -10.76 1.59 -4.00
N LEU A 39 -10.76 1.80 -5.32
CA LEU A 39 -10.52 0.72 -6.29
C LEU A 39 -9.12 0.13 -6.14
N GLY A 40 -8.08 0.97 -6.05
CA GLY A 40 -6.70 0.53 -5.86
C GLY A 40 -6.55 -0.32 -4.61
N LYS A 41 -7.20 0.07 -3.50
CA LYS A 41 -7.26 -0.74 -2.29
C LYS A 41 -7.87 -2.12 -2.54
N GLN A 42 -8.97 -2.22 -3.28
CA GLN A 42 -9.57 -3.53 -3.61
C GLN A 42 -8.60 -4.38 -4.45
N LEU A 43 -8.03 -3.79 -5.51
CA LEU A 43 -7.13 -4.48 -6.43
C LEU A 43 -5.85 -4.96 -5.74
N TYR A 44 -5.32 -4.21 -4.77
CA TYR A 44 -4.12 -4.57 -4.00
C TYR A 44 -4.23 -5.96 -3.33
N PHE A 45 -5.43 -6.32 -2.88
CA PHE A 45 -5.70 -7.59 -2.21
C PHE A 45 -6.37 -8.63 -3.14
N ASP A 46 -6.64 -8.31 -4.41
CA ASP A 46 -7.37 -9.20 -5.31
C ASP A 46 -6.42 -10.17 -6.02
N PRO A 47 -6.49 -11.49 -5.73
CA PRO A 47 -5.62 -12.45 -6.38
C PRO A 47 -6.00 -12.71 -7.83
N ARG A 48 -7.21 -12.31 -8.28
CA ARG A 48 -7.67 -12.52 -9.66
C ARG A 48 -6.87 -11.75 -10.70
N LEU A 49 -6.01 -10.82 -10.26
CA LEU A 49 -5.05 -10.14 -11.12
C LEU A 49 -3.84 -11.01 -11.48
N SER A 50 -3.58 -12.08 -10.73
CA SER A 50 -2.55 -13.05 -11.08
C SER A 50 -3.03 -14.08 -12.09
N ARG A 51 -2.09 -14.62 -12.87
CA ARG A 51 -2.37 -15.57 -13.95
C ARG A 51 -3.13 -16.83 -13.50
N ASP A 52 -2.94 -17.27 -12.26
CA ASP A 52 -3.55 -18.48 -11.70
C ASP A 52 -4.48 -18.20 -10.51
N ASN A 53 -4.84 -16.93 -10.28
CA ASN A 53 -5.69 -16.48 -9.17
C ASN A 53 -5.15 -16.81 -7.75
N THR A 54 -3.83 -16.97 -7.59
CA THR A 54 -3.23 -17.33 -6.28
C THR A 54 -2.48 -16.19 -5.59
N ILE A 55 -2.04 -15.17 -6.34
CA ILE A 55 -1.18 -14.10 -5.83
C ILE A 55 -1.85 -12.73 -6.01
N SER A 56 -1.77 -11.88 -4.99
CA SER A 56 -2.10 -10.45 -5.08
C SER A 56 -0.86 -9.60 -4.76
N CYS A 57 -0.97 -8.27 -4.86
CA CYS A 57 0.10 -7.38 -4.43
C CYS A 57 0.45 -7.63 -2.95
N ALA A 58 -0.58 -7.82 -2.12
CA ALA A 58 -0.45 -8.09 -0.69
C ALA A 58 0.23 -9.42 -0.34
N SER A 59 0.33 -10.38 -1.27
CA SER A 59 1.05 -11.64 -1.04
C SER A 59 2.55 -11.43 -0.82
N CYS A 60 3.14 -10.45 -1.51
CA CYS A 60 4.56 -10.09 -1.37
C CYS A 60 4.78 -8.80 -0.57
N HIS A 61 3.75 -7.95 -0.47
CA HIS A 61 3.79 -6.68 0.23
C HIS A 61 2.72 -6.63 1.33
N ASP A 62 2.88 -7.49 2.33
CA ASP A 62 1.89 -7.72 3.39
C ASP A 62 1.87 -6.56 4.39
N PRO A 63 0.73 -5.88 4.61
CA PRO A 63 0.61 -4.83 5.61
C PRO A 63 1.05 -5.24 7.02
N LYS A 64 0.90 -6.52 7.39
CA LYS A 64 1.32 -7.05 8.70
C LYS A 64 2.83 -7.18 8.84
N LYS A 65 3.57 -7.11 7.74
CA LYS A 65 5.03 -7.21 7.68
C LYS A 65 5.67 -5.92 7.17
N GLY A 66 5.03 -4.78 7.45
CA GLY A 66 5.52 -3.48 6.98
C GLY A 66 5.47 -3.32 5.46
N PHE A 67 4.47 -3.95 4.81
CA PHE A 67 4.31 -3.97 3.37
C PHE A 67 5.46 -4.63 2.60
N SER A 68 6.12 -5.60 3.24
CA SER A 68 7.10 -6.52 2.66
C SER A 68 6.64 -7.97 2.88
N ASN A 69 7.43 -8.97 2.47
CA ASN A 69 7.12 -10.39 2.67
C ASN A 69 7.83 -11.00 3.90
N GLY A 70 8.85 -10.32 4.45
CA GLY A 70 9.61 -10.80 5.62
C GLY A 70 10.47 -12.04 5.34
N GLU A 71 10.79 -12.33 4.08
CA GLU A 71 11.65 -13.43 3.66
C GLU A 71 12.76 -12.90 2.74
N THR A 72 13.82 -13.68 2.53
CA THR A 72 14.90 -13.30 1.62
C THR A 72 14.37 -13.03 0.20
N PHE A 73 13.53 -13.92 -0.32
CA PHE A 73 12.88 -13.83 -1.64
C PHE A 73 11.41 -14.22 -1.53
N ALA A 74 10.55 -13.56 -2.30
CA ALA A 74 9.13 -13.92 -2.35
C ALA A 74 8.88 -15.09 -3.29
N THR A 75 7.84 -15.86 -2.98
CA THR A 75 7.31 -16.91 -3.84
C THR A 75 6.10 -16.38 -4.61
N GLY A 76 6.18 -16.44 -5.95
CA GLY A 76 5.13 -16.00 -6.85
C GLY A 76 4.31 -17.14 -7.45
N VAL A 77 3.58 -16.80 -8.52
CA VAL A 77 2.74 -17.69 -9.34
C VAL A 77 3.45 -19.02 -9.63
N ARG A 78 2.74 -20.15 -9.50
CA ARG A 78 3.29 -21.52 -9.66
C ARG A 78 4.52 -21.82 -8.78
N ASN A 79 4.56 -21.28 -7.56
CA ASN A 79 5.65 -21.48 -6.58
C ASN A 79 7.04 -21.03 -7.07
N GLN A 80 7.10 -20.10 -8.02
CA GLN A 80 8.37 -19.60 -8.54
C GLN A 80 9.00 -18.64 -7.53
N VAL A 81 10.22 -18.92 -7.08
CA VAL A 81 10.96 -18.05 -6.15
C VAL A 81 11.65 -16.93 -6.94
N GLY A 82 11.48 -15.69 -6.48
CA GLY A 82 12.14 -14.52 -7.08
C GLY A 82 13.66 -14.50 -6.83
N GLY A 83 14.36 -13.59 -7.51
CA GLY A 83 15.80 -13.38 -7.33
C GLY A 83 16.18 -12.15 -6.50
N ARG A 84 15.18 -11.45 -5.93
CA ARG A 84 15.36 -10.21 -5.17
C ARG A 84 14.37 -10.16 -4.00
N ASN A 85 14.76 -9.45 -2.95
CA ASN A 85 13.87 -9.17 -1.82
C ASN A 85 12.68 -8.31 -2.29
N SER A 86 11.51 -8.51 -1.67
CA SER A 86 10.34 -7.66 -1.88
C SER A 86 10.41 -6.48 -0.90
N PRO A 87 10.75 -5.26 -1.36
CA PRO A 87 10.88 -4.11 -0.47
C PRO A 87 9.51 -3.68 0.07
N THR A 88 9.49 -2.75 1.02
CA THR A 88 8.23 -2.09 1.41
C THR A 88 7.68 -1.25 0.25
N VAL A 89 6.34 -1.16 0.15
CA VAL A 89 5.67 -0.17 -0.73
C VAL A 89 5.33 1.14 -0.03
N ILE A 90 5.78 1.32 1.21
CA ILE A 90 5.62 2.60 1.92
C ILE A 90 6.63 3.62 1.34
N ASN A 91 6.16 4.85 1.16
CA ASN A 91 6.81 6.09 0.65
C ASN A 91 6.59 6.35 -0.85
#